data_AF-A0A3M0WK05-F1
#
_entry.id   AF-A0A3M0WK05-F1
#
_cell.length_a   1.000
_cell.length_b   1.000
_cell.length_c   1.000
_cell.angle_alpha   90.00
_cell.angle_beta   90.00
_cell.angle_gamma   90.00
#
_symmetry.space_group_name_H-M   'P 1'
#
loop_
_entity.id
_entity.type
_entity.pdbx_description
1 polymer ?
#
loop_
_entity_poly.entity_id
_entity_poly.type
_entity_poly.pdbx_seq_one_letter_code
_entity_poly.pdbx_strand_id
1 'polypeptide(L)'
;YETLFNMEKVEPGVVHSMEGFEKEFDLLVAIPPHKGTDALMNSGVQDGWVPTDKHLLKAEGHENVYVCGDTTNLPISKAGSTAHFEADVVAENLIAEIKEGHPARDYDGKVMCFIETGFSSATYVWFNYTTPPNPVPPSKMIHWLKLGYNRVYWLTARGIL
;
A
#
# COMPACT_ATOMS: atom_id res chain seq x y z
N TYR A 1 25.08 3.29 5.41
CA TYR A 1 23.73 3.06 5.95
C TYR A 1 23.76 1.74 6.68
N GLU A 2 23.07 1.63 7.79
CA GLU A 2 22.94 0.38 8.52
C GLU A 2 21.67 -0.32 8.04
N THR A 3 21.78 -1.59 7.66
CA THR A 3 20.62 -2.43 7.37
C THR A 3 20.34 -3.31 8.58
N LEU A 4 19.09 -3.78 8.73
CA LEU A 4 18.67 -4.59 9.88
C LEU A 4 18.73 -3.82 11.21
N PHE A 5 18.26 -2.58 11.21
CA PHE A 5 18.07 -1.77 12.42
C PHE A 5 16.56 -1.64 12.66
N ASN A 6 15.98 -2.54 13.46
CA ASN A 6 14.56 -2.48 13.80
C ASN A 6 14.39 -1.67 15.08
N MET A 7 13.75 -0.51 14.98
CA MET A 7 13.59 0.41 16.13
C MET A 7 12.74 -0.23 17.24
N GLU A 8 13.31 -0.34 18.44
CA GLU A 8 12.63 -0.83 19.64
C GLU A 8 12.16 0.32 20.53
N LYS A 9 13.06 1.26 20.82
CA LYS A 9 12.82 2.34 21.79
C LYS A 9 13.56 3.61 21.39
N VAL A 10 12.95 4.75 21.69
CA VAL A 10 13.56 6.06 21.50
C VAL A 10 13.69 6.75 22.86
N GLU A 11 14.90 7.21 23.16
CA GLU A 11 15.24 8.07 24.29
C GLU A 11 15.74 9.43 23.76
N PRO A 12 15.83 10.48 24.59
CA PRO A 12 16.34 11.78 24.14
C PRO A 12 17.74 11.64 23.51
N GLY A 13 17.82 11.86 22.19
CA GLY A 13 19.07 11.84 21.43
C GLY A 13 19.59 10.45 21.06
N VAL A 14 18.92 9.35 21.45
CA VAL A 14 19.39 7.97 21.19
C VAL A 14 18.23 7.07 20.76
N VAL A 15 18.41 6.33 19.66
CA VAL A 15 17.49 5.27 19.23
C VAL A 15 18.12 3.91 19.47
N HIS A 16 17.33 3.01 20.06
CA HIS A 16 17.68 1.64 20.40
C HIS A 16 17.01 0.68 19.42
N SER A 17 17.74 -0.33 18.97
CA SER A 17 17.26 -1.36 18.06
C SER A 17 17.02 -2.68 18.79
N MET A 18 16.09 -3.49 18.25
CA MET A 18 15.78 -4.83 18.76
C MET A 18 16.98 -5.79 18.68
N GLU A 19 17.95 -5.48 17.82
CA GLU A 19 19.21 -6.21 17.66
C GLU A 19 20.24 -5.83 18.73
N GLY A 20 19.93 -4.88 19.63
CA GLY A 20 20.82 -4.40 20.68
C GLY A 20 21.78 -3.29 20.22
N PHE A 21 21.49 -2.63 19.10
CA PHE A 21 22.28 -1.50 18.63
C PHE A 21 21.71 -0.17 19.11
N GLU A 22 22.60 0.81 19.29
CA GLU A 22 22.25 2.17 19.66
C GLU A 22 22.80 3.16 18.64
N LYS A 23 22.04 4.21 18.34
CA LYS A 23 22.47 5.32 17.48
C LYS A 23 22.05 6.66 18.06
N GLU A 24 22.99 7.59 18.10
CA GLU A 24 22.71 8.98 18.42
C GLU A 24 22.05 9.69 17.22
N PHE A 25 21.16 10.64 17.50
CA PHE A 25 20.54 11.47 16.47
C PHE A 25 20.29 12.91 16.95
N ASP A 26 20.44 13.87 16.04
CA ASP A 26 19.95 15.24 16.21
C ASP A 26 18.48 15.39 15.73
N LEU A 27 18.09 14.59 14.74
CA LEU A 27 16.74 14.52 14.17
C LEU A 27 16.41 13.06 13.82
N LEU A 28 15.30 12.55 14.38
CA LEU A 28 14.77 11.23 14.06
C LEU A 28 13.50 11.36 13.21
N VAL A 29 13.54 10.81 11.99
CA VAL A 29 12.36 10.57 11.16
C VAL A 29 12.12 9.07 11.13
N ALA A 30 11.17 8.59 11.95
CA ALA A 30 10.87 7.18 12.12
C ALA A 30 9.54 6.79 11.46
N ILE A 31 9.48 5.54 10.99
CA ILE A 31 8.24 4.91 10.52
C ILE A 31 7.78 3.95 11.64
N PRO A 32 6.63 4.20 12.28
CA PRO A 32 6.17 3.33 13.35
C PRO A 32 5.79 1.93 12.81
N PRO A 33 5.82 0.89 13.65
CA PRO A 33 5.21 -0.39 13.30
C PRO A 33 3.74 -0.20 12.93
N HIS A 34 3.33 -0.75 11.78
CA HIS A 34 1.94 -0.71 11.34
C HIS A 34 1.19 -1.91 11.92
N LYS A 35 -0.02 -1.66 12.42
CA LYS A 35 -0.96 -2.70 12.85
C LYS A 35 -2.29 -2.59 12.11
N GLY A 36 -3.04 -3.68 12.03
CA GLY A 36 -4.41 -3.67 11.56
C GLY A 36 -5.31 -2.84 12.46
N THR A 37 -6.51 -2.55 11.98
CA THR A 37 -7.45 -1.71 12.74
C THR A 37 -7.99 -2.47 13.96
N ASP A 38 -8.28 -1.75 15.05
CA ASP A 38 -8.81 -2.37 16.27
C ASP A 38 -10.14 -3.11 16.00
N ALA A 39 -10.95 -2.64 15.03
CA ALA A 39 -12.18 -3.31 14.62
C ALA A 39 -11.91 -4.73 14.07
N LEU A 40 -10.88 -4.89 13.22
CA LEU A 40 -10.52 -6.20 12.64
C LEU A 40 -9.84 -7.10 13.68
N MET A 41 -8.95 -6.54 14.50
CA MET A 41 -8.33 -7.31 15.58
C MET A 41 -9.38 -7.83 16.56
N ASN A 42 -10.34 -6.99 16.96
CA ASN A 42 -11.44 -7.37 17.85
C ASN A 42 -12.42 -8.36 17.21
N SER A 43 -12.45 -8.49 15.88
CA SER A 43 -13.25 -9.51 15.19
C SER A 43 -12.53 -10.85 15.03
N GLY A 44 -11.33 -11.01 15.61
CA GLY A 44 -10.54 -12.24 15.55
C GLY A 44 -9.69 -12.39 14.27
N VAL A 45 -9.57 -11.33 13.46
CA VAL A 45 -8.65 -11.33 12.31
C VAL A 45 -7.24 -11.17 12.87
N GLN A 46 -6.37 -12.13 12.57
CA GLN A 46 -5.00 -12.14 13.08
C GLN A 46 -4.27 -10.85 12.67
N ASP A 47 -3.77 -10.16 13.69
CA ASP A 47 -3.09 -8.86 13.63
C ASP A 47 -4.02 -7.74 13.03
N GLY A 48 -5.14 -8.07 12.36
CA GLY A 48 -6.05 -7.15 11.67
C GLY A 48 -5.79 -7.03 10.16
N TRP A 49 -5.18 -8.05 9.53
CA TRP A 49 -5.02 -8.19 8.09
C TRP A 49 -5.90 -9.34 7.61
N VAL A 50 -6.89 -9.05 6.78
CA VAL A 50 -7.87 -10.04 6.36
C VAL A 50 -7.22 -11.01 5.36
N PRO A 51 -7.27 -12.34 5.61
CA PRO A 51 -6.90 -13.33 4.61
C PRO A 51 -7.70 -13.11 3.32
N THR A 52 -7.01 -12.78 2.23
CA THR A 52 -7.64 -12.29 1.00
C THR A 52 -7.09 -13.06 -0.21
N ASP A 53 -8.00 -13.56 -1.06
CA ASP A 53 -7.62 -14.12 -2.36
C ASP A 53 -6.92 -13.04 -3.20
N LYS A 54 -5.68 -13.33 -3.60
CA LYS A 54 -4.81 -12.34 -4.23
C LYS A 54 -5.23 -11.91 -5.64
N HIS A 55 -6.15 -12.64 -6.27
CA HIS A 55 -6.68 -12.34 -7.59
C HIS A 55 -8.13 -11.84 -7.51
N LEU A 56 -8.99 -12.54 -6.77
CA LEU A 56 -10.41 -12.20 -6.68
C LEU A 56 -10.70 -11.09 -5.68
N LEU A 57 -9.78 -10.82 -4.74
CA LEU A 57 -9.95 -9.87 -3.64
C LEU A 57 -11.10 -10.21 -2.68
N LYS A 58 -11.45 -11.49 -2.60
CA LYS A 58 -12.42 -12.00 -1.62
C LYS A 58 -11.75 -12.38 -0.31
N ALA A 59 -12.42 -12.14 0.81
CA ALA A 59 -11.99 -12.69 2.08
C ALA A 59 -12.05 -14.22 2.04
N GLU A 60 -10.96 -14.89 2.40
CA GLU A 60 -10.90 -16.35 2.38
C GLU A 60 -11.99 -16.95 3.30
N GLY A 61 -12.69 -17.97 2.81
CA GLY A 61 -13.81 -18.58 3.54
C GLY A 61 -15.13 -17.79 3.50
N HIS A 62 -15.19 -16.66 2.79
CA HIS A 62 -16.39 -15.85 2.65
C HIS A 62 -16.73 -15.57 1.18
N GLU A 63 -17.88 -16.05 0.71
CA GLU A 63 -18.27 -15.89 -0.70
C GLU A 63 -18.70 -14.47 -1.06
N ASN A 64 -19.24 -13.71 -0.09
CA ASN A 64 -19.89 -12.42 -0.32
C ASN A 64 -19.14 -11.25 0.35
N VAL A 65 -17.85 -11.41 0.66
CA VAL A 65 -17.03 -10.39 1.32
C VAL A 65 -15.81 -10.10 0.45
N TYR A 66 -15.70 -8.86 0.00
CA TYR A 66 -14.52 -8.34 -0.69
C TYR A 66 -13.68 -7.48 0.24
N VAL A 67 -12.38 -7.44 0.01
CA VAL A 67 -11.42 -6.67 0.79
C VAL A 67 -10.51 -5.90 -0.16
N CYS A 68 -10.28 -4.62 0.13
CA CYS A 68 -9.32 -3.79 -0.59
C CYS A 68 -8.59 -2.85 0.39
N GLY A 69 -7.50 -2.27 -0.09
CA GLY A 69 -6.63 -1.36 0.61
C GLY A 69 -5.73 -2.02 1.65
N ASP A 70 -5.35 -1.22 2.64
CA ASP A 70 -4.30 -1.58 3.60
C ASP A 70 -4.67 -2.75 4.51
N THR A 71 -5.96 -3.10 4.61
CA THR A 71 -6.45 -4.20 5.45
C THR A 71 -6.28 -5.59 4.83
N THR A 72 -5.92 -5.70 3.56
CA THR A 72 -5.66 -7.00 2.93
C THR A 72 -4.36 -7.63 3.46
N ASN A 73 -4.19 -8.94 3.34
CA ASN A 73 -2.89 -9.60 3.59
C ASN A 73 -2.05 -9.79 2.32
N LEU A 74 -2.36 -9.07 1.23
CA LEU A 74 -1.70 -9.28 -0.06
C LEU A 74 -0.19 -8.99 0.01
N PRO A 75 0.65 -9.76 -0.69
CA PRO A 75 2.11 -9.63 -0.65
C PRO A 75 2.60 -8.51 -1.57
N ILE A 76 2.04 -7.31 -1.44
CA ILE A 76 2.35 -6.12 -2.25
C ILE A 76 2.42 -4.87 -1.37
N SER A 77 3.02 -3.80 -1.89
CA SER A 77 3.08 -2.54 -1.15
C SER A 77 1.70 -1.90 -1.02
N LYS A 78 1.42 -1.45 0.19
CA LYS A 78 0.21 -0.73 0.58
C LYS A 78 0.37 0.74 0.24
N ALA A 79 -0.48 1.22 -0.67
CA ALA A 79 -0.46 2.60 -1.16
C ALA A 79 -1.85 3.00 -1.64
N GLY A 80 -2.12 4.30 -1.69
CA GLY A 80 -3.41 4.82 -2.17
C GLY A 80 -3.72 4.43 -3.62
N SER A 81 -2.70 4.27 -4.47
CA SER A 81 -2.86 3.74 -5.84
C SER A 81 -3.23 2.26 -5.86
N THR A 82 -2.58 1.45 -5.01
CA THR A 82 -2.89 0.02 -4.84
C THR A 82 -4.36 -0.14 -4.43
N ALA A 83 -4.83 0.64 -3.46
CA ALA A 83 -6.22 0.63 -3.03
C ALA A 83 -7.20 0.99 -4.17
N HIS A 84 -6.83 1.90 -5.08
CA HIS A 84 -7.65 2.21 -6.26
C HIS A 84 -7.69 1.04 -7.26
N PHE A 85 -6.53 0.43 -7.56
CA PHE A 85 -6.50 -0.72 -8.48
C PHE A 85 -7.27 -1.92 -7.95
N GLU A 86 -7.21 -2.16 -6.63
CA GLU A 86 -8.03 -3.16 -5.95
C GLU A 86 -9.51 -2.80 -5.99
N ALA A 87 -9.87 -1.53 -5.75
CA ALA A 87 -11.25 -1.08 -5.80
C ALA A 87 -11.90 -1.26 -7.17
N ASP A 88 -11.17 -1.03 -8.27
CA ASP A 88 -11.65 -1.28 -9.63
C ASP A 88 -12.03 -2.75 -9.82
N VAL A 89 -11.16 -3.67 -9.40
CA VAL A 89 -11.40 -5.12 -9.50
C VAL A 89 -12.57 -5.55 -8.63
N VAL A 90 -12.63 -5.06 -7.38
CA VAL A 90 -13.75 -5.35 -6.46
C VAL A 90 -15.07 -4.87 -7.04
N ALA A 91 -15.13 -3.65 -7.58
CA ALA A 91 -16.35 -3.10 -8.15
C ALA A 91 -16.83 -3.91 -9.37
N GLU A 92 -15.92 -4.26 -10.28
CA GLU A 92 -16.25 -5.07 -11.46
C GLU A 92 -16.72 -6.47 -11.07
N ASN A 93 -16.03 -7.14 -10.14
CA ASN A 93 -16.42 -8.47 -9.68
C ASN A 93 -17.75 -8.47 -8.92
N LEU A 94 -18.00 -7.47 -8.07
CA LEU A 94 -19.30 -7.31 -7.40
C LEU A 94 -20.45 -7.16 -8.41
N ILE A 95 -20.26 -6.33 -9.44
CA ILE A 95 -21.27 -6.13 -10.49
C ILE A 95 -21.50 -7.41 -11.28
N ALA A 96 -20.42 -8.10 -11.66
CA ALA A 96 -20.47 -9.34 -12.43
C ALA A 96 -21.16 -10.46 -11.65
N GLU A 97 -20.85 -10.63 -10.37
CA GLU A 97 -21.50 -11.66 -9.55
C GLU A 97 -22.99 -11.43 -9.38
N ILE A 98 -23.41 -10.17 -9.21
CA ILE A 98 -24.83 -9.82 -9.10
C ILE A 98 -25.58 -10.08 -10.41
N LYS A 99 -24.96 -9.85 -11.56
CA LYS A 99 -25.64 -9.92 -12.88
C LYS A 99 -25.48 -11.25 -13.60
N GLU A 100 -24.31 -11.87 -13.47
CA GLU A 100 -23.83 -13.00 -14.26
C GLU A 100 -23.54 -14.23 -13.40
N GLY A 101 -23.42 -14.06 -12.07
CA GLY A 101 -23.21 -15.16 -11.12
C GLY A 101 -21.76 -15.63 -10.99
N HIS A 102 -20.79 -14.92 -11.57
CA HIS A 102 -19.37 -15.21 -11.44
C HIS A 102 -18.52 -13.92 -11.50
N PRO A 103 -17.29 -13.91 -10.95
CA PRO A 103 -16.37 -12.77 -11.09
C PRO A 103 -15.94 -12.58 -12.55
N ALA A 104 -15.54 -11.36 -12.89
CA ALA A 104 -15.17 -10.97 -14.26
C ALA A 104 -13.68 -10.65 -14.44
N ARG A 105 -12.97 -10.32 -13.36
CA ARG A 105 -11.60 -9.79 -13.42
C ARG A 105 -10.72 -10.28 -12.28
N ASP A 106 -9.50 -10.67 -12.64
CA ASP A 106 -8.44 -10.92 -11.68
C ASP A 106 -7.63 -9.65 -11.41
N TYR A 107 -7.25 -9.46 -10.16
CA TYR A 107 -6.21 -8.53 -9.75
C TYR A 107 -4.83 -9.12 -10.01
N ASP A 108 -3.97 -8.35 -10.66
CA ASP A 108 -2.62 -8.74 -11.04
C ASP A 108 -1.56 -8.30 -10.02
N GLY A 109 -1.96 -7.67 -8.91
CA GLY A 109 -1.04 -7.17 -7.89
C GLY A 109 -0.44 -5.81 -8.22
N LYS A 110 -1.03 -5.05 -9.16
CA LYS A 110 -0.50 -3.77 -9.60
C LYS A 110 -0.33 -2.77 -8.47
N VAL A 111 0.86 -2.19 -8.39
CA VAL A 111 1.22 -1.11 -7.47
C VAL A 111 1.85 0.03 -8.27
N MET A 112 1.63 1.27 -7.82
CA MET A 112 2.32 2.44 -8.38
C MET A 112 2.65 3.46 -7.29
N CYS A 113 3.93 3.82 -7.14
CA CYS A 113 4.34 4.81 -6.14
C CYS A 113 5.18 5.91 -6.78
N PHE A 114 4.90 7.16 -6.42
CA PHE A 114 5.83 8.27 -6.64
C PHE A 114 6.86 8.33 -5.50
N ILE A 115 8.10 8.67 -5.84
CA ILE A 115 9.20 8.83 -4.89
C ILE A 115 9.86 10.19 -5.16
N GLU A 116 9.74 11.11 -4.21
CA GLU A 116 10.48 12.37 -4.25
C GLU A 116 11.96 12.09 -3.98
N THR A 117 12.82 12.55 -4.87
CA THR A 117 14.28 12.32 -4.82
C THR A 117 15.06 13.60 -4.48
N GLY A 118 14.35 14.72 -4.34
CA GLY A 118 14.89 16.03 -4.00
C GLY A 118 13.81 17.10 -4.10
N PHE A 119 14.16 18.36 -3.86
CA PHE A 119 13.20 19.47 -3.84
C PHE A 119 12.50 19.74 -5.17
N SER A 120 13.07 19.28 -6.29
CA SER A 120 12.51 19.50 -7.62
C SER A 120 12.57 18.27 -8.51
N SER A 121 12.74 17.07 -7.95
CA SER A 121 12.88 15.85 -8.75
C SER A 121 12.17 14.69 -8.10
N ALA A 122 11.45 13.92 -8.90
CA ALA A 122 10.81 12.70 -8.46
C ALA A 122 11.03 11.59 -9.49
N THR A 123 10.90 10.36 -9.02
CA THR A 123 10.74 9.17 -9.84
C THR A 123 9.39 8.53 -9.51
N TYR A 124 9.00 7.51 -10.27
CA TYR A 124 7.96 6.59 -9.88
C TYR A 124 8.42 5.16 -10.12
N VAL A 125 7.78 4.24 -9.41
CA VAL A 125 7.94 2.81 -9.62
C VAL A 125 6.55 2.23 -9.81
N TRP A 126 6.43 1.29 -10.74
CA TRP A 126 5.28 0.41 -10.85
C TRP A 126 5.77 -1.03 -10.91
N PHE A 127 4.96 -1.95 -10.41
CA PHE A 127 5.20 -3.38 -10.44
C PHE A 127 3.88 -4.12 -10.27
N ASN A 128 3.91 -5.43 -10.48
CA ASN A 128 2.79 -6.32 -10.17
C ASN A 128 3.32 -7.70 -9.76
N TYR A 129 2.49 -8.74 -9.67
CA TYR A 129 2.94 -10.07 -9.23
C TYR A 129 4.02 -10.71 -10.13
N THR A 130 4.09 -10.33 -11.41
CA THR A 130 4.98 -10.96 -12.40
C THR A 130 6.05 -10.01 -12.92
N THR A 131 5.83 -8.70 -12.79
CA THR A 131 6.75 -7.66 -13.24
C THR A 131 7.44 -7.03 -12.04
N PRO A 132 8.76 -7.19 -11.88
CA PRO A 132 9.48 -6.63 -10.75
C PRO A 132 9.53 -5.09 -10.83
N PRO A 133 9.73 -4.41 -9.68
CA PRO A 133 9.84 -2.95 -9.63
C PRO A 133 11.04 -2.45 -10.43
N ASN A 134 10.78 -1.51 -11.34
CA ASN A 134 11.81 -0.83 -12.11
C ASN A 134 11.60 0.70 -12.04
N PRO A 135 12.29 1.40 -11.12
CA PRO A 135 12.21 2.85 -11.02
C PRO A 135 12.72 3.54 -12.28
N VAL A 136 11.99 4.55 -12.76
CA VAL A 136 12.46 5.36 -13.89
C VAL A 136 13.52 6.37 -13.44
N PRO A 137 14.37 6.91 -14.35
CA PRO A 137 15.27 8.00 -14.00
C PRO A 137 14.52 9.21 -13.41
N PRO A 138 14.97 9.78 -12.28
CA PRO A 138 14.30 10.92 -11.66
C PRO A 138 14.27 12.16 -12.58
N SER A 139 13.16 12.91 -12.55
CA SER A 139 13.02 14.13 -13.35
C SER A 139 12.16 15.20 -12.68
N LYS A 140 12.35 16.46 -13.13
CA LYS A 140 11.48 17.60 -12.75
C LYS A 140 10.05 17.40 -13.23
N MET A 141 9.88 16.79 -14.40
CA MET A 141 8.56 16.53 -14.98
C MET A 141 7.74 15.59 -14.08
N ILE A 142 8.32 14.49 -13.61
CA ILE A 142 7.64 13.55 -12.70
C ILE A 142 7.26 14.24 -11.38
N HIS A 143 8.12 15.12 -10.86
CA HIS A 143 7.82 15.92 -9.67
C HIS A 143 6.57 16.79 -9.89
N TRP A 144 6.51 17.53 -10.99
CA TRP A 144 5.33 18.33 -11.34
C TRP A 144 4.08 17.48 -11.57
N LEU A 145 4.22 16.29 -12.18
CA LEU A 145 3.11 15.35 -12.36
C LEU A 145 2.55 14.88 -11.01
N LYS A 146 3.42 14.52 -10.06
CA LYS A 146 3.00 14.14 -8.70
C LYS A 146 2.30 15.29 -7.99
N LEU A 147 2.84 16.51 -8.05
CA LEU A 147 2.21 17.69 -7.45
C LEU A 147 0.86 18.02 -8.09
N GLY A 148 0.75 17.88 -9.41
CA GLY A 148 -0.49 18.02 -10.15
C GLY A 148 -1.51 16.96 -9.74
N TYR A 149 -1.08 15.70 -9.68
CA TYR A 149 -1.92 14.59 -9.24
C TYR A 149 -2.48 14.81 -7.83
N ASN A 150 -1.67 15.30 -6.88
CA ASN A 150 -2.14 15.66 -5.54
C ASN A 150 -3.32 16.65 -5.55
N ARG A 151 -3.41 17.54 -6.54
CA ARG A 151 -4.52 18.50 -6.66
C ARG A 151 -5.78 17.87 -7.24
N VAL A 152 -5.63 16.89 -8.13
CA VAL A 152 -6.75 16.24 -8.82
C VAL A 152 -7.14 14.88 -8.24
N TYR A 153 -6.44 14.40 -7.23
CA TYR A 153 -6.68 13.10 -6.59
C TYR A 153 -8.15 12.88 -6.21
N TRP A 154 -8.84 13.92 -5.73
CA TRP A 154 -10.25 13.83 -5.35
C TRP A 154 -11.20 13.56 -6.52
N LEU A 155 -10.77 13.80 -7.76
CA LEU A 155 -11.53 13.39 -8.95
C LEU A 155 -11.40 11.89 -9.20
N THR A 156 -10.19 11.33 -9.04
CA THR A 156 -9.95 9.89 -9.08
C THR A 156 -10.69 9.17 -7.96
N ALA A 157 -10.62 9.67 -6.72
CA ALA A 157 -11.35 9.08 -5.59
C ALA A 157 -12.89 9.13 -5.76
N ARG A 158 -13.41 9.99 -6.64
CA ARG A 158 -14.84 10.08 -6.99
C ARG A 158 -15.21 9.20 -8.20
N GLY A 159 -14.25 8.51 -8.82
CA GLY A 159 -14.45 7.72 -10.04
C GLY A 159 -14.72 8.57 -11.29
N ILE A 160 -14.26 9.83 -11.32
CA ILE A 160 -14.43 10.73 -12.47
C ILE A 160 -13.28 10.57 -13.48
N LEU A 161 -12.08 10.27 -12.98
CA LEU A 161 -10.84 10.02 -13.73
C LEU A 161 -10.40 8.59 -13.45
#